data_AF-C6TEI9-F1
#
_entry.id   AF-C6TEI9-F1
#
_cell.length_a   1.000
_cell.length_b   1.000
_cell.length_c   1.000
_cell.angle_alpha   90.00
_cell.angle_beta   90.00
_cell.angle_gamma   90.00
#
_symmetry.space_group_name_H-M   'P 1'
#
loop_
_entity.id
_entity.type
_entity.pdbx_description
1 polymer ?
#
loop_
_entity_poly.entity_id
_entity_poly.type
_entity_poly.pdbx_seq_one_letter_code
_entity_poly.pdbx_strand_id
1 'polypeptide(L)'
;MAKCFSFSLSRFLIFSFVLLQTQTGNGSNATPIKLRVGVPKKDGFRQFVDVVPSDSHEKKYNVSGYCMDVFNAVVTRLPFKVSLHIQQPYGIESSEISGTYDALLHQIPAKYDVVVGDVTILANRSNFVDFTLPYTGSGVKMLVPAQHGRQQAMWIFVKPFSWELWLSIVIISTFIGFSILIMERNVNALPDHEGSPNRAKLSPATILWFPISQAILPERQVVAKNCSRFVLMVWLLLAFVFMQSYTANLTSILTLDQLRPSFLNVNDLRKGGYYVGYQTGSFVKDVLVHQFNFDSHKLRAYNTSSEYHDALKMGSEGGGVAAIFDELPYLKVYLREYGSNYILSGPRYRNAGFGFAFPFNSNLTADFSRAILNVTESDLMKEIEEKYFGKNDDIGGEETSTEISSATLSLNFHSFAGLFLITGISTLLALLVSETVIWQRAILIAKAYSQKFLFSTPPSPQTRVHPTQDSTHGSIEAV
;
A
#
# COMPACT_ATOMS: atom_id res chain seq x y z
N MET A 1 19.32 -28.95 56.91
CA MET A 1 19.96 -27.65 56.57
C MET A 1 21.39 -27.75 56.02
N ALA A 2 22.15 -28.85 56.18
CA ALA A 2 23.54 -28.93 55.68
C ALA A 2 23.69 -29.25 54.16
N LYS A 3 22.69 -29.89 53.52
CA LYS A 3 22.78 -30.24 52.08
C LYS A 3 22.47 -29.09 51.11
N CYS A 4 21.76 -28.05 51.57
CA CYS A 4 21.46 -26.88 50.73
C CYS A 4 22.67 -25.92 50.61
N PHE A 5 23.52 -25.86 51.63
CA PHE A 5 24.66 -24.95 51.66
C PHE A 5 25.83 -25.42 50.76
N SER A 6 26.04 -26.74 50.66
CA SER A 6 27.08 -27.33 49.80
C SER A 6 26.79 -27.14 48.30
N PHE A 7 25.52 -27.16 47.90
CA PHE A 7 25.12 -27.01 46.49
C PHE A 7 25.25 -25.56 46.01
N SER A 8 25.03 -24.58 46.90
CA SER A 8 25.20 -23.16 46.60
C SER A 8 26.68 -22.77 46.48
N LEU A 9 27.53 -23.28 47.38
CA LEU A 9 28.97 -23.00 47.37
C LEU A 9 29.68 -23.59 46.15
N SER A 10 29.27 -24.78 45.69
CA SER A 10 29.81 -25.41 44.47
C SER A 10 29.46 -24.61 43.22
N ARG A 11 28.23 -24.11 43.10
CA ARG A 11 27.84 -23.23 41.99
C ARG A 11 28.54 -21.88 42.03
N PHE A 12 28.76 -21.31 43.22
CA PHE A 12 29.50 -20.06 43.38
C PHE A 12 30.98 -20.22 43.04
N LEU A 13 31.60 -21.33 43.45
CA LEU A 13 33.00 -21.64 43.11
C LEU A 13 33.17 -21.92 41.61
N ILE A 14 32.21 -22.60 40.95
CA ILE A 14 32.23 -22.80 39.50
C ILE A 14 32.01 -21.47 38.77
N PHE A 15 31.11 -20.61 39.25
CA PHE A 15 30.90 -19.28 38.66
C PHE A 15 32.13 -18.38 38.83
N SER A 16 32.79 -18.42 39.99
CA SER A 16 34.06 -17.72 40.22
C SER A 16 35.20 -18.31 39.40
N PHE A 17 35.25 -19.62 39.14
CA PHE A 17 36.26 -20.22 38.26
C PHE A 17 36.03 -19.87 36.79
N VAL A 18 34.77 -19.79 36.35
CA VAL A 18 34.40 -19.33 35.00
C VAL A 18 34.70 -17.83 34.84
N LEU A 19 34.46 -17.01 35.87
CA LEU A 19 34.88 -15.60 35.88
C LEU A 19 36.41 -15.43 35.95
N LEU A 20 37.13 -16.31 36.66
CA LEU A 20 38.60 -16.23 36.73
C LEU A 20 39.29 -16.70 35.43
N GLN A 21 38.66 -17.58 34.65
CA GLN A 21 39.15 -17.92 33.31
C GLN A 21 38.86 -16.85 32.25
N THR A 22 37.98 -15.87 32.51
CA THR A 22 37.78 -14.73 31.60
C THR A 22 38.80 -13.59 31.76
N GLN A 23 39.75 -13.70 32.69
CA GLN A 23 40.75 -12.64 32.98
C GLN A 23 42.21 -13.07 32.86
N THR A 24 42.52 -14.18 32.18
CA THR A 24 43.91 -14.52 31.84
C THR A 24 44.11 -14.71 30.33
N GLY A 25 43.66 -13.69 29.58
CA GLY A 25 44.20 -13.40 28.26
C GLY A 25 45.59 -12.81 28.42
N ASN A 26 46.57 -13.69 28.61
CA ASN A 26 48.00 -13.46 28.61
C ASN A 26 48.37 -12.44 27.51
N GLY A 27 48.74 -11.23 27.93
CA GLY A 27 49.26 -10.18 27.06
C GLY A 27 50.61 -10.60 26.50
N SER A 28 50.59 -11.50 25.51
CA SER A 28 51.75 -11.78 24.69
C SER A 28 52.16 -10.48 24.01
N ASN A 29 53.46 -10.21 24.01
CA ASN A 29 54.12 -9.22 23.16
C ASN A 29 54.02 -9.64 21.68
N ALA A 30 52.81 -9.92 21.20
CA ALA A 30 52.53 -10.28 19.83
C ALA A 30 52.63 -9.00 18.98
N THR A 31 53.60 -8.99 18.08
CA THR A 31 53.68 -7.96 17.03
C THR A 31 52.35 -7.91 16.29
N PRO A 32 51.75 -6.71 16.10
CA PRO A 32 50.47 -6.60 15.42
C PRO A 32 50.58 -7.15 13.99
N ILE A 33 49.59 -7.94 13.59
CA ILE A 33 49.51 -8.45 12.22
C ILE A 33 49.27 -7.26 11.28
N LYS A 34 50.17 -7.06 10.32
CA LYS A 34 50.04 -6.00 9.30
C LYS A 34 49.20 -6.54 8.15
N LEU A 35 48.06 -5.91 7.87
CA LEU A 35 47.19 -6.27 6.74
C LEU A 35 47.22 -5.17 5.69
N ARG A 36 47.54 -5.53 4.44
CA ARG A 36 47.40 -4.68 3.26
C ARG A 36 45.94 -4.70 2.81
N VAL A 37 45.21 -3.64 3.08
CA VAL A 37 43.78 -3.52 2.79
C VAL A 37 43.59 -2.95 1.39
N GLY A 38 42.89 -3.69 0.52
CA GLY A 38 42.41 -3.23 -0.78
C GLY A 38 40.97 -2.74 -0.68
N VAL A 39 40.67 -1.62 -1.34
CA VAL A 39 39.35 -0.97 -1.26
C VAL A 39 38.90 -0.56 -2.67
N PRO A 40 37.64 -0.84 -3.08
CA PRO A 40 37.11 -0.36 -4.35
C PRO A 40 36.73 1.12 -4.27
N LYS A 41 37.07 1.92 -5.29
CA LYS A 41 36.53 3.27 -5.45
C LYS A 41 35.33 3.24 -6.40
N LYS A 42 34.17 3.71 -5.92
CA LYS A 42 32.95 3.94 -6.71
C LYS A 42 32.48 5.38 -6.53
N ASP A 43 32.04 6.01 -7.62
CA ASP A 43 31.59 7.40 -7.56
C ASP A 43 30.10 7.56 -7.21
N GLY A 44 29.25 6.56 -7.49
CA GLY A 44 27.79 6.68 -7.41
C GLY A 44 27.10 6.25 -6.12
N PHE A 45 27.74 5.43 -5.29
CA PHE A 45 27.22 4.94 -4.01
C PHE A 45 28.27 5.07 -2.89
N ARG A 46 28.71 6.31 -2.67
CA ARG A 46 29.80 6.65 -1.73
C ARG A 46 29.48 6.31 -0.27
N GLN A 47 28.20 6.08 0.06
CA GLN A 47 27.77 5.64 1.39
C GLN A 47 28.41 4.31 1.79
N PHE A 48 28.71 3.43 0.84
CA PHE A 48 29.33 2.13 1.12
C PHE A 48 30.83 2.22 1.33
N VAL A 49 31.49 2.94 0.43
CA VAL A 49 32.93 3.20 0.44
C VAL A 49 33.17 4.55 -0.24
N ASP A 50 33.68 5.50 0.53
CA ASP A 50 34.12 6.80 0.04
C ASP A 50 35.64 6.92 0.22
N VAL A 51 36.31 7.35 -0.84
CA VAL A 51 37.76 7.42 -0.93
C VAL A 51 38.15 8.84 -1.26
N VAL A 52 38.73 9.54 -0.27
CA VAL A 52 39.19 10.92 -0.41
C VAL A 52 40.72 10.93 -0.33
N PRO A 53 41.43 11.52 -1.32
CA PRO A 53 42.87 11.75 -1.21
C PRO A 53 43.17 12.62 0.02
N SER A 54 44.18 12.25 0.82
CA SER A 54 44.64 13.10 1.92
C SER A 54 45.51 14.23 1.38
N ASP A 55 45.36 15.44 1.94
CA ASP A 55 46.15 16.64 1.57
C ASP A 55 47.65 16.54 1.88
N SER A 56 48.11 15.43 2.48
CA SER A 56 49.52 15.22 2.82
C SER A 56 50.35 14.87 1.58
N HIS A 57 51.62 15.30 1.55
CA HIS A 57 52.58 14.92 0.49
C HIS A 57 52.86 13.40 0.38
N GLU A 58 52.43 12.60 1.36
CA GLU A 58 52.38 11.14 1.25
C GLU A 58 51.07 10.72 0.59
N LYS A 59 51.09 9.79 -0.38
CA LYS A 59 49.91 9.20 -1.05
C LYS A 59 49.04 8.38 -0.07
N LYS A 60 48.49 9.02 0.95
CA LYS A 60 47.57 8.46 1.92
C LYS A 60 46.14 8.77 1.48
N TYR A 61 45.27 7.78 1.61
CA TYR A 61 43.85 7.87 1.28
C TYR A 61 43.05 7.78 2.56
N ASN A 62 42.16 8.74 2.78
CA ASN A 62 41.15 8.63 3.82
C ASN A 62 39.99 7.82 3.25
N VAL A 63 39.71 6.67 3.87
CA VAL A 63 38.63 5.78 3.44
C VAL A 63 37.59 5.73 4.53
N SER A 64 36.34 6.02 4.16
CA SER A 64 35.19 5.98 5.05
C SER A 64 34.02 5.27 4.37
N GLY A 65 32.93 5.02 5.09
CA GLY A 65 31.73 4.39 4.54
C GLY A 65 31.29 3.17 5.33
N TYR A 66 30.09 2.68 5.05
CA TYR A 66 29.47 1.56 5.76
C TYR A 66 30.40 0.34 5.87
N CYS A 67 31.03 -0.07 4.76
CA CYS A 67 31.89 -1.26 4.76
C CYS A 67 33.15 -1.08 5.61
N MET A 68 33.68 0.15 5.67
CA MET A 68 34.86 0.48 6.48
C MET A 68 34.52 0.59 7.97
N ASP A 69 33.38 1.18 8.31
CA ASP A 69 32.92 1.28 9.69
C ASP A 69 32.64 -0.12 10.26
N VAL A 70 32.00 -1.01 9.50
CA VAL A 70 31.85 -2.42 9.87
C VAL A 70 33.20 -3.11 10.01
N PHE A 71 34.13 -2.92 9.06
CA PHE A 71 35.45 -3.54 9.13
C PHE A 71 36.24 -3.09 10.36
N ASN A 72 36.22 -1.79 10.69
CA ASN A 72 36.87 -1.26 11.89
C ASN A 72 36.24 -1.84 13.17
N ALA A 73 34.91 -1.96 13.21
CA ALA A 73 34.19 -2.61 14.31
C ALA A 73 34.51 -4.10 14.45
N VAL A 74 34.77 -4.80 13.35
CA VAL A 74 35.22 -6.20 13.35
C VAL A 74 36.64 -6.30 13.89
N VAL A 75 37.55 -5.43 13.44
CA VAL A 75 38.96 -5.41 13.86
C VAL A 75 39.10 -5.19 15.37
N THR A 76 38.27 -4.34 15.98
CA THR A 76 38.29 -4.10 17.44
C THR A 76 37.81 -5.30 18.26
N ARG A 77 37.07 -6.23 17.65
CA ARG A 77 36.56 -7.45 18.29
C ARG A 77 37.39 -8.70 18.03
N LEU A 78 38.49 -8.59 17.29
CA LEU A 78 39.41 -9.70 17.06
C LEU A 78 40.18 -10.04 18.34
N PRO A 79 40.54 -11.32 18.55
CA PRO A 79 41.31 -11.76 19.72
C PRO A 79 42.80 -11.35 19.65
N PHE A 80 43.24 -10.72 18.56
CA PHE A 80 44.62 -10.30 18.33
C PHE A 80 44.68 -8.88 17.75
N LYS A 81 45.82 -8.21 17.92
CA LYS A 81 46.03 -6.85 17.40
C LYS A 81 46.34 -6.88 15.91
N VAL A 82 45.59 -6.09 15.14
CA VAL A 82 45.79 -5.89 13.71
C VAL A 82 46.17 -4.43 13.45
N SER A 83 47.19 -4.21 12.64
CA SER A 83 47.54 -2.90 12.10
C SER A 83 47.16 -2.83 10.63
N LEU A 84 46.36 -1.82 10.28
CA LEU A 84 45.80 -1.65 8.94
C LEU A 84 46.70 -0.77 8.09
N HIS A 85 47.03 -1.24 6.89
CA HIS A 85 47.71 -0.43 5.88
C HIS A 85 46.84 -0.38 4.62
N ILE A 86 46.14 0.74 4.44
CA ILE A 86 45.30 0.97 3.27
C ILE A 86 46.22 1.18 2.07
N GLN A 87 46.19 0.24 1.14
CA GLN A 87 46.90 0.34 -0.12
C GLN A 87 46.13 1.25 -1.09
N GLN A 88 46.77 1.61 -2.20
CA GLN A 88 46.13 2.43 -3.23
C GLN A 88 44.76 1.84 -3.62
N PRO A 89 43.66 2.61 -3.46
CA PRO A 89 42.32 2.17 -3.80
C PRO A 89 42.21 1.78 -5.26
N TYR A 90 41.45 0.73 -5.52
CA TYR A 90 41.25 0.18 -6.85
C TYR A 90 40.28 1.04 -7.65
N GLY A 91 40.61 1.29 -8.92
CA GLY A 91 39.83 2.16 -9.82
C GLY A 91 40.34 3.60 -9.93
N ILE A 92 41.44 3.98 -9.24
CA ILE A 92 42.07 5.31 -9.40
C ILE A 92 42.93 5.41 -10.68
N GLU A 93 43.51 4.30 -11.15
CA GLU A 93 44.44 4.28 -12.29
C GLU A 93 43.75 4.13 -13.65
N SER A 94 42.53 3.59 -13.69
CA SER A 94 41.82 3.27 -14.94
C SER A 94 40.79 4.34 -15.26
N SER A 95 41.24 5.43 -15.88
CA SER A 95 40.40 6.54 -16.35
C SER A 95 39.33 6.16 -17.38
N GLU A 96 39.25 4.91 -17.83
CA GLU A 96 38.29 4.49 -18.86
C GLU A 96 37.40 3.29 -18.47
N ILE A 97 37.71 2.54 -17.40
CA ILE A 97 36.85 1.46 -16.91
C ILE A 97 37.06 1.34 -15.40
N SER A 98 36.06 1.66 -14.58
CA SER A 98 36.03 1.20 -13.19
C SER A 98 36.17 -0.32 -13.23
N GLY A 99 37.33 -0.84 -12.84
CA GLY A 99 37.63 -2.26 -12.99
C GLY A 99 36.58 -3.13 -12.29
N THR A 100 36.34 -4.33 -12.82
CA THR A 100 35.36 -5.24 -12.24
C THR A 100 35.80 -5.69 -10.85
N TYR A 101 34.85 -6.00 -9.96
CA TYR A 101 35.15 -6.59 -8.65
C TYR A 101 35.99 -7.88 -8.77
N ASP A 102 35.78 -8.65 -9.84
CA ASP A 102 36.55 -9.86 -10.11
C ASP A 102 38.03 -9.52 -10.33
N ALA A 103 38.32 -8.46 -11.08
CA ALA A 103 39.68 -7.99 -11.30
C ALA A 103 40.33 -7.40 -10.03
N LEU A 104 39.54 -6.80 -9.12
CA LEU A 104 40.01 -6.41 -7.77
C LEU A 104 40.41 -7.64 -6.95
N LEU A 105 39.56 -8.67 -6.94
CA LEU A 105 39.81 -9.90 -6.18
C LEU A 105 41.02 -10.68 -6.70
N HIS A 106 41.28 -10.66 -8.00
CA HIS A 106 42.49 -11.26 -8.58
C HIS A 106 43.80 -10.60 -8.12
N GLN A 107 43.76 -9.43 -7.48
CA GLN A 107 44.95 -8.81 -6.89
C GLN A 107 45.33 -9.41 -5.53
N ILE A 108 44.52 -10.31 -4.99
CA ILE A 108 44.84 -11.11 -3.80
C ILE A 108 45.58 -12.38 -4.27
N PRO A 109 46.74 -12.76 -3.67
CA PRO A 109 47.45 -12.13 -2.55
C PRO A 109 48.54 -11.13 -2.97
N ALA A 110 48.71 -10.87 -4.27
CA ALA A 110 49.85 -10.12 -4.81
C ALA A 110 49.95 -8.71 -4.22
N LYS A 111 48.86 -7.93 -4.26
CA LYS A 111 48.82 -6.52 -3.83
C LYS A 111 48.13 -6.33 -2.48
N TYR A 112 47.11 -7.14 -2.18
CA TYR A 112 46.26 -7.00 -1.00
C TYR A 112 46.21 -8.32 -0.21
N ASP A 113 46.14 -8.21 1.13
CA ASP A 113 45.93 -9.33 2.05
C ASP A 113 44.45 -9.49 2.44
N VAL A 114 43.67 -8.41 2.27
CA VAL A 114 42.22 -8.41 2.46
C VAL A 114 41.63 -7.34 1.56
N VAL A 115 40.48 -7.62 0.95
CA VAL A 115 39.67 -6.62 0.25
C VAL A 115 38.43 -6.30 1.08
N VAL A 116 38.25 -5.01 1.33
CA VAL A 116 37.15 -4.44 2.13
C VAL A 116 36.34 -3.51 1.25
N GLY A 117 35.04 -3.77 1.18
CA GLY A 117 34.09 -3.00 0.40
C GLY A 117 32.80 -3.76 0.21
N ASP A 118 31.92 -3.21 -0.63
CA ASP A 118 30.65 -3.74 -1.11
C ASP A 118 30.85 -4.92 -2.08
N VAL A 119 31.68 -5.89 -1.69
CA VAL A 119 31.98 -7.08 -2.48
C VAL A 119 30.95 -8.16 -2.19
N THR A 120 30.09 -8.43 -3.17
CA THR A 120 29.13 -9.53 -3.09
C THR A 120 29.84 -10.88 -3.13
N ILE A 121 29.49 -11.74 -2.17
CA ILE A 121 29.92 -13.14 -2.11
C ILE A 121 29.19 -13.91 -3.22
N LEU A 122 29.95 -14.47 -4.16
CA LEU A 122 29.43 -15.25 -5.29
C LEU A 122 30.19 -16.58 -5.43
N ALA A 123 29.52 -17.60 -5.94
CA ALA A 123 30.10 -18.94 -6.10
C ALA A 123 31.28 -18.99 -7.10
N ASN A 124 31.27 -18.15 -8.14
CA ASN A 124 32.39 -18.04 -9.07
C ASN A 124 33.62 -17.40 -8.41
N ARG A 125 33.41 -16.39 -7.55
CA ARG A 125 34.47 -15.70 -6.80
C ARG A 125 35.07 -16.57 -5.70
N SER A 126 34.27 -17.40 -5.04
CA SER A 126 34.76 -18.31 -3.99
C SER A 126 35.72 -19.39 -4.48
N ASN A 127 35.87 -19.57 -5.80
CA ASN A 127 36.83 -20.51 -6.37
C ASN A 127 38.29 -20.02 -6.28
N PHE A 128 38.52 -18.73 -6.04
CA PHE A 128 39.87 -18.14 -6.02
C PHE A 128 40.13 -17.18 -4.86
N VAL A 129 39.12 -16.84 -4.06
CA VAL A 129 39.26 -16.10 -2.80
C VAL A 129 38.38 -16.72 -1.71
N ASP A 130 38.76 -16.55 -0.46
CA ASP A 130 37.94 -16.94 0.68
C ASP A 130 37.15 -15.74 1.19
N PHE A 131 35.84 -15.89 1.35
CA PHE A 131 34.99 -14.86 1.92
C PHE A 131 34.70 -15.12 3.39
N THR A 132 34.59 -14.05 4.16
CA THR A 132 34.00 -14.10 5.50
C THR A 132 32.50 -14.40 5.44
N LEU A 133 31.89 -14.67 6.59
CA LEU A 133 30.44 -14.56 6.73
C LEU A 133 29.95 -13.17 6.28
N PRO A 134 28.76 -13.09 5.68
CA PRO A 134 28.24 -11.83 5.19
C PRO A 134 27.89 -10.90 6.35
N TYR A 135 28.16 -9.61 6.16
CA TYR A 135 27.85 -8.57 7.13
C TYR A 135 26.68 -7.67 6.71
N THR A 136 26.09 -7.91 5.54
CA THR A 136 24.88 -7.22 5.06
C THR A 136 23.73 -8.16 4.79
N GLY A 137 22.52 -7.60 4.73
CA GLY A 137 21.34 -8.29 4.24
C GLY A 137 21.54 -8.82 2.82
N SER A 138 21.37 -10.13 2.65
CA SER A 138 21.47 -10.82 1.36
C SER A 138 20.26 -10.55 0.47
N GLY A 139 20.43 -10.20 -0.79
CA GLY A 139 19.44 -10.47 -1.82
C GLY A 139 19.23 -9.32 -2.79
N VAL A 140 18.81 -9.69 -4.00
CA VAL A 140 18.41 -8.75 -5.05
C VAL A 140 16.90 -8.56 -4.98
N LYS A 141 16.45 -7.31 -5.02
CA LYS A 141 15.03 -6.95 -5.10
C LYS A 141 14.77 -6.03 -6.28
N MET A 142 13.48 -5.89 -6.61
CA MET A 142 13.00 -5.01 -7.64
C MET A 142 12.48 -3.72 -7.00
N LEU A 143 12.97 -2.58 -7.47
CA LEU A 143 12.50 -1.25 -7.15
C LEU A 143 11.56 -0.77 -8.26
N VAL A 144 10.34 -0.36 -7.89
CA VAL A 144 9.32 0.11 -8.84
C VAL A 144 8.67 1.41 -8.38
N PRO A 145 8.12 2.21 -9.32
CA PRO A 145 7.28 3.34 -8.97
C PRO A 145 6.06 2.87 -8.18
N ALA A 146 5.78 3.57 -7.09
CA ALA A 146 4.61 3.35 -6.26
C ALA A 146 3.41 4.05 -6.89
N GLN A 147 2.35 3.28 -7.15
CA GLN A 147 1.07 3.83 -7.56
C GLN A 147 0.33 4.30 -6.32
N HIS A 148 0.10 5.60 -6.25
CA HIS A 148 -0.78 6.17 -5.26
C HIS A 148 -2.22 5.74 -5.62
N GLY A 149 -2.83 4.91 -4.78
CA GLY A 149 -4.19 4.38 -4.96
C GLY A 149 -5.30 5.45 -5.03
N ARG A 150 -4.92 6.72 -4.88
CA ARG A 150 -5.80 7.91 -4.85
C ARG A 150 -6.38 8.28 -6.22
N GLN A 151 -5.92 7.70 -7.33
CA GLN A 151 -6.46 8.00 -8.67
C GLN A 151 -7.96 7.65 -8.85
N GLN A 152 -8.58 6.91 -7.93
CA GLN A 152 -10.02 6.61 -7.94
C GLN A 152 -10.81 7.24 -6.79
N ALA A 153 -10.34 8.37 -6.23
CA ALA A 153 -10.99 9.01 -5.08
C ALA A 153 -12.48 9.34 -5.33
N MET A 154 -12.86 9.72 -6.55
CA MET A 154 -14.24 10.17 -6.86
C MET A 154 -15.34 9.12 -6.60
N TRP A 155 -15.03 7.83 -6.80
CA TRP A 155 -15.98 6.71 -6.68
C TRP A 155 -15.61 5.77 -5.53
N ILE A 156 -14.87 6.28 -4.54
CA ILE A 156 -14.38 5.47 -3.40
C ILE A 156 -15.51 4.79 -2.63
N PHE A 157 -16.72 5.38 -2.63
CA PHE A 157 -17.91 4.83 -1.97
C PHE A 157 -18.49 3.58 -2.67
N VAL A 158 -18.21 3.34 -3.95
CA VAL A 158 -18.69 2.11 -4.65
C VAL A 158 -17.74 0.93 -4.41
N LYS A 159 -16.46 1.23 -4.17
CA LYS A 159 -15.35 0.29 -4.05
C LYS A 159 -15.44 -0.76 -2.92
N PRO A 160 -16.12 -0.54 -1.78
CA PRO A 160 -16.18 -1.52 -0.70
C PRO A 160 -16.79 -2.86 -1.10
N PHE A 161 -17.63 -2.86 -2.15
CA PHE A 161 -18.23 -4.05 -2.73
C PHE A 161 -17.91 -4.17 -4.22
N SER A 162 -17.67 -5.41 -4.67
CA SER A 162 -17.49 -5.69 -6.10
C SER A 162 -18.80 -5.47 -6.86
N TRP A 163 -18.70 -5.18 -8.15
CA TRP A 163 -19.89 -5.01 -9.00
C TRP A 163 -20.78 -6.25 -9.01
N GLU A 164 -20.18 -7.45 -8.93
CA GLU A 164 -20.88 -8.72 -8.81
C GLU A 164 -21.74 -8.80 -7.53
N LEU A 165 -21.21 -8.31 -6.41
CA LEU A 165 -21.95 -8.28 -5.14
C LEU A 165 -23.07 -7.24 -5.16
N TRP A 166 -22.81 -6.05 -5.74
CA TRP A 166 -23.84 -5.03 -5.95
C TRP A 166 -25.02 -5.57 -6.76
N LEU A 167 -24.76 -6.25 -7.87
CA LEU A 167 -25.78 -6.89 -8.68
C LEU A 167 -26.54 -7.98 -7.91
N SER A 168 -25.82 -8.80 -7.14
CA SER A 168 -26.41 -9.85 -6.33
C SER A 168 -27.39 -9.31 -5.28
N ILE A 169 -27.05 -8.18 -4.62
CA ILE A 169 -27.93 -7.51 -3.64
C ILE A 169 -29.22 -7.04 -4.33
N VAL A 170 -29.13 -6.44 -5.52
CA VAL A 170 -30.30 -5.97 -6.27
C VAL A 170 -31.21 -7.13 -6.67
N ILE A 171 -30.63 -8.23 -7.15
CA ILE A 171 -31.39 -9.44 -7.55
C ILE A 171 -32.10 -10.05 -6.34
N ILE A 172 -31.40 -10.27 -5.23
CA ILE A 172 -31.97 -10.84 -4.00
C ILE A 172 -33.03 -9.92 -3.41
N SER A 173 -32.79 -8.61 -3.38
CA SER A 173 -33.76 -7.61 -2.91
C SER A 173 -35.04 -7.65 -3.74
N THR A 174 -34.92 -7.73 -5.07
CA THR A 174 -36.07 -7.84 -5.99
C THR A 174 -36.83 -9.14 -5.77
N PHE A 175 -36.14 -10.26 -5.61
CA PHE A 175 -36.74 -11.57 -5.34
C PHE A 175 -37.53 -11.58 -4.01
N ILE A 176 -36.98 -10.96 -2.96
CA ILE A 176 -37.64 -10.86 -1.66
C ILE A 176 -38.85 -9.92 -1.73
N GLY A 177 -38.72 -8.77 -2.40
CA GLY A 177 -39.85 -7.87 -2.65
C GLY A 177 -40.98 -8.55 -3.41
N PHE A 178 -40.65 -9.34 -4.44
CA PHE A 178 -41.61 -10.14 -5.18
C PHE A 178 -42.24 -11.27 -4.35
N SER A 179 -41.46 -11.91 -3.48
CA SER A 179 -41.96 -12.95 -2.57
C SER A 179 -42.98 -12.37 -1.58
N ILE A 180 -42.65 -11.23 -0.97
CA ILE A 180 -43.57 -10.49 -0.09
C ILE A 180 -44.83 -10.07 -0.86
N LEU A 181 -44.69 -9.59 -2.10
CA LEU A 181 -45.82 -9.24 -2.97
C LEU A 181 -46.78 -10.42 -3.16
N ILE A 182 -46.28 -11.61 -3.51
CA ILE A 182 -47.12 -12.80 -3.69
C ILE A 182 -47.83 -13.16 -2.38
N MET A 183 -47.10 -13.12 -1.26
CA MET A 183 -47.65 -13.47 0.04
C MET A 183 -48.75 -12.51 0.48
N GLU A 184 -48.64 -11.22 0.17
CA GLU A 184 -49.62 -10.20 0.54
C GLU A 184 -50.74 -9.97 -0.48
N ARG A 185 -50.57 -10.42 -1.73
CA ARG A 185 -51.57 -10.28 -2.81
C ARG A 185 -52.96 -10.77 -2.40
N ASN A 186 -53.02 -11.87 -1.64
CA ASN A 186 -54.29 -12.47 -1.21
C ASN A 186 -54.99 -11.69 -0.07
N VAL A 187 -54.29 -10.82 0.66
CA VAL A 187 -54.88 -9.98 1.72
C VAL A 187 -55.42 -8.68 1.14
N ASN A 188 -54.76 -8.14 0.10
CA ASN A 188 -55.16 -6.90 -0.57
C ASN A 188 -56.26 -7.11 -1.62
N ALA A 189 -56.65 -8.36 -1.92
CA ALA A 189 -57.69 -8.71 -2.89
C ALA A 189 -59.09 -8.92 -2.26
N LEU A 190 -59.23 -8.78 -0.94
CA LEU A 190 -60.53 -8.83 -0.27
C LEU A 190 -61.18 -7.43 -0.30
N PRO A 191 -62.42 -7.26 -0.80
CA PRO A 191 -63.12 -5.98 -0.69
C PRO A 191 -63.48 -5.71 0.77
N ASP A 192 -63.37 -4.45 1.17
CA ASP A 192 -63.51 -3.96 2.54
C ASP A 192 -64.74 -4.47 3.31
N HIS A 193 -64.55 -4.70 4.61
CA HIS A 193 -65.53 -4.27 5.60
C HIS A 193 -64.92 -3.13 6.42
N GLU A 194 -65.46 -1.94 6.17
CA GLU A 194 -65.43 -0.68 6.91
C GLU A 194 -64.16 -0.24 7.69
N GLY A 195 -63.60 0.90 7.27
CA GLY A 195 -63.20 1.95 8.23
C GLY A 195 -61.71 2.11 8.56
N SER A 196 -60.80 2.21 7.57
CA SER A 196 -59.46 2.79 7.82
C SER A 196 -58.95 3.63 6.63
N PRO A 197 -58.69 4.94 6.80
CA PRO A 197 -58.43 5.85 5.68
C PRO A 197 -56.98 5.82 5.14
N ASN A 198 -56.11 4.87 5.52
CA ASN A 198 -54.69 4.89 5.16
C ASN A 198 -54.12 3.57 4.62
N ARG A 199 -54.94 2.71 3.99
CA ARG A 199 -54.40 1.60 3.19
C ARG A 199 -54.18 2.07 1.75
N ALA A 200 -53.13 2.87 1.57
CA ALA A 200 -52.70 3.30 0.24
C ALA A 200 -52.53 2.07 -0.65
N LYS A 201 -53.26 2.03 -1.77
CA LYS A 201 -53.01 1.06 -2.86
C LYS A 201 -51.52 1.10 -3.18
N LEU A 202 -50.77 0.09 -2.75
CA LEU A 202 -49.36 -0.01 -3.07
C LEU A 202 -49.24 -0.19 -4.58
N SER A 203 -48.77 0.84 -5.28
CA SER A 203 -48.46 0.72 -6.70
C SER A 203 -47.34 -0.33 -6.88
N PRO A 204 -47.28 -1.08 -7.99
CA PRO A 204 -46.19 -2.04 -8.24
C PRO A 204 -44.79 -1.43 -8.11
N ALA A 205 -44.65 -0.14 -8.45
CA ALA A 205 -43.41 0.62 -8.34
C ALA A 205 -43.01 0.92 -6.88
N THR A 206 -43.98 1.16 -6.00
CA THR A 206 -43.75 1.39 -4.56
C THR A 206 -43.25 0.13 -3.84
N ILE A 207 -43.56 -1.06 -4.39
CA ILE A 207 -43.22 -2.36 -3.78
C ILE A 207 -41.80 -2.81 -4.14
N LEU A 208 -41.29 -2.46 -5.33
CA LEU A 208 -39.90 -2.74 -5.70
C LEU A 208 -38.90 -1.96 -4.81
N TRP A 209 -39.28 -0.77 -4.36
CA TRP A 209 -38.49 0.06 -3.45
C TRP A 209 -38.68 -0.30 -1.97
N PHE A 210 -39.68 -1.12 -1.64
CA PHE A 210 -40.11 -1.41 -0.27
C PHE A 210 -39.06 -2.16 0.58
N PRO A 211 -38.38 -3.22 0.09
CA PRO A 211 -37.33 -3.87 0.85
C PRO A 211 -36.11 -2.96 1.09
N ILE A 212 -35.86 -2.05 0.15
CA ILE A 212 -34.74 -1.10 0.21
C ILE A 212 -35.03 0.02 1.23
N SER A 213 -36.26 0.57 1.21
CA SER A 213 -36.66 1.62 2.17
C SER A 213 -36.69 1.11 3.61
N GLN A 214 -37.18 -0.12 3.83
CA GLN A 214 -37.23 -0.74 5.16
C GLN A 214 -35.84 -1.09 5.72
N ALA A 215 -34.85 -1.33 4.85
CA ALA A 215 -33.48 -1.57 5.28
C ALA A 215 -32.75 -0.28 5.76
N ILE A 216 -33.13 0.88 5.23
CA ILE A 216 -32.48 2.18 5.52
C ILE A 216 -33.22 2.93 6.65
N LEU A 217 -34.55 2.83 6.69
CA LEU A 217 -35.40 3.45 7.70
C LEU A 217 -36.23 2.33 8.36
N PRO A 218 -35.83 1.85 9.56
CA PRO A 218 -36.58 0.84 10.28
C PRO A 218 -37.85 1.44 10.91
N GLU A 219 -38.76 1.95 10.08
CA GLU A 219 -40.04 2.49 10.50
C GLU A 219 -41.21 1.55 10.16
N ARG A 220 -42.20 1.58 11.05
CA ARG A 220 -43.17 0.53 11.44
C ARG A 220 -43.89 -0.24 10.32
N GLN A 221 -43.68 -1.57 10.37
CA GLN A 221 -44.53 -2.70 9.94
C GLN A 221 -45.83 -2.38 9.16
N VAL A 222 -45.78 -2.53 7.83
CA VAL A 222 -46.95 -2.49 6.93
C VAL A 222 -47.46 -3.89 6.55
N VAL A 223 -46.79 -4.94 7.04
CA VAL A 223 -47.00 -6.32 6.59
C VAL A 223 -48.01 -7.08 7.48
N ALA A 224 -49.07 -7.61 6.86
CA ALA A 224 -50.20 -8.20 7.58
C ALA A 224 -49.97 -9.66 8.00
N LYS A 225 -49.25 -10.46 7.21
CA LYS A 225 -49.06 -11.91 7.45
C LYS A 225 -47.81 -12.22 8.26
N ASN A 226 -47.92 -13.15 9.22
CA ASN A 226 -46.79 -13.64 10.04
C ASN A 226 -45.65 -14.24 9.20
N CYS A 227 -45.94 -15.03 8.15
CA CYS A 227 -44.90 -15.56 7.26
C CYS A 227 -44.15 -14.45 6.50
N SER A 228 -44.84 -13.40 6.07
CA SER A 228 -44.22 -12.28 5.36
C SER A 228 -43.38 -11.42 6.31
N ARG A 229 -43.77 -11.31 7.58
CA ARG A 229 -42.95 -10.70 8.64
C ARG A 229 -41.67 -11.49 8.88
N PHE A 230 -41.74 -12.82 8.90
CA PHE A 230 -40.55 -13.65 9.03
C PHE A 230 -39.56 -13.46 7.87
N VAL A 231 -40.05 -13.49 6.63
CA VAL A 231 -39.22 -13.22 5.43
C VAL A 231 -38.60 -11.82 5.48
N LEU A 232 -39.37 -10.81 5.88
CA LEU A 232 -38.86 -9.45 6.06
C LEU A 232 -37.79 -9.36 7.15
N MET A 233 -37.96 -10.05 8.29
CA MET A 233 -36.96 -10.08 9.36
C MET A 233 -35.64 -10.71 8.91
N VAL A 234 -35.69 -11.80 8.13
CA VAL A 234 -34.49 -12.43 7.56
C VAL A 234 -33.80 -11.48 6.58
N TRP A 235 -34.54 -10.77 5.74
CA TRP A 235 -33.98 -9.75 4.85
C TRP A 235 -33.31 -8.60 5.61
N LEU A 236 -33.97 -8.07 6.65
CA LEU A 236 -33.42 -6.99 7.46
C LEU A 236 -32.13 -7.40 8.17
N LEU A 237 -32.05 -8.66 8.65
CA LEU A 237 -30.82 -9.21 9.19
C LEU A 237 -29.70 -9.25 8.13
N LEU A 238 -30.01 -9.74 6.93
CA LEU A 238 -29.04 -9.79 5.82
C LEU A 238 -28.58 -8.38 5.40
N ALA A 239 -29.51 -7.44 5.26
CA ALA A 239 -29.21 -6.05 4.93
C ALA A 239 -28.35 -5.38 6.01
N PHE A 240 -28.60 -5.67 7.29
CA PHE A 240 -27.77 -5.20 8.39
C PHE A 240 -26.34 -5.73 8.28
N VAL A 241 -26.14 -7.02 8.01
CA VAL A 241 -24.80 -7.59 7.79
C VAL A 241 -24.09 -6.91 6.62
N PHE A 242 -24.80 -6.63 5.51
CA PHE A 242 -24.21 -5.89 4.39
C PHE A 242 -23.83 -4.46 4.78
N MET A 243 -24.67 -3.73 5.52
CA MET A 243 -24.34 -2.37 5.98
C MET A 243 -23.10 -2.34 6.89
N GLN A 244 -22.99 -3.31 7.81
CA GLN A 244 -21.81 -3.45 8.68
C GLN A 244 -20.56 -3.79 7.87
N SER A 245 -20.65 -4.73 6.93
CA SER A 245 -19.53 -5.14 6.07
C SER A 245 -19.08 -4.01 5.15
N TYR A 246 -20.03 -3.23 4.61
CA TYR A 246 -19.74 -2.04 3.82
C TYR A 246 -18.95 -1.01 4.63
N THR A 247 -19.42 -0.71 5.85
CA THR A 247 -18.78 0.27 6.73
C THR A 247 -17.38 -0.19 7.15
N ALA A 248 -17.21 -1.47 7.48
CA ALA A 248 -15.91 -2.05 7.82
C ALA A 248 -14.92 -2.00 6.65
N ASN A 249 -15.34 -2.40 5.45
CA ASN A 249 -14.49 -2.35 4.26
C ASN A 249 -14.15 -0.92 3.85
N LEU A 250 -15.12 0.00 3.90
CA LEU A 250 -14.86 1.41 3.62
C LEU A 250 -13.86 1.99 4.61
N THR A 251 -14.00 1.66 5.91
CA THR A 251 -13.06 2.10 6.96
C THR A 251 -11.66 1.54 6.68
N SER A 252 -11.54 0.25 6.36
CA SER A 252 -10.25 -0.36 6.01
C SER A 252 -9.59 0.30 4.79
N ILE A 253 -10.38 0.67 3.77
CA ILE A 253 -9.88 1.39 2.59
C ILE A 253 -9.41 2.80 2.96
N LEU A 254 -10.08 3.46 3.90
CA LEU A 254 -9.73 4.81 4.34
C LEU A 254 -8.56 4.83 5.34
N THR A 255 -8.33 3.75 6.08
CA THR A 255 -7.23 3.65 7.04
C THR A 255 -5.93 3.12 6.41
N LEU A 256 -6.02 2.36 5.32
CA LEU A 256 -4.86 1.81 4.62
C LEU A 256 -4.55 2.61 3.35
N ASP A 257 -3.70 3.63 3.46
CA ASP A 257 -3.08 4.25 2.29
C ASP A 257 -1.95 3.33 1.79
N GLN A 258 -2.32 2.25 1.09
CA GLN A 258 -1.35 1.32 0.53
C GLN A 258 -0.79 1.87 -0.77
N LEU A 259 0.48 2.26 -0.74
CA LEU A 259 1.31 2.35 -1.95
C LEU A 259 1.28 0.99 -2.64
N ARG A 260 0.70 0.92 -3.84
CA ARG A 260 0.68 -0.32 -4.61
C ARG A 260 1.87 -0.31 -5.57
N PRO A 261 2.67 -1.39 -5.63
CA PRO A 261 3.74 -1.46 -6.61
C PRO A 261 3.15 -1.51 -8.03
N SER A 262 3.76 -0.77 -8.96
CA SER A 262 3.34 -0.81 -10.38
C SER A 262 3.47 -2.19 -11.01
N PHE A 263 4.45 -2.99 -10.55
CA PHE A 263 4.70 -4.36 -11.00
C PHE A 263 4.91 -5.25 -9.79
N LEU A 264 4.27 -6.41 -9.75
CA LEU A 264 4.37 -7.35 -8.64
C LEU A 264 5.55 -8.31 -8.84
N ASN A 265 5.77 -8.76 -10.07
CA ASN A 265 6.78 -9.77 -10.37
C ASN A 265 7.58 -9.47 -11.63
N VAL A 266 8.76 -10.09 -11.70
CA VAL A 266 9.63 -10.11 -12.89
C VAL A 266 8.89 -10.55 -14.15
N ASN A 267 7.96 -11.51 -14.04
CA ASN A 267 7.20 -12.01 -15.17
C ASN A 267 6.31 -10.94 -15.84
N ASP A 268 5.81 -9.98 -15.06
CA ASP A 268 4.97 -8.90 -15.57
C ASP A 268 5.80 -7.97 -16.46
N LEU A 269 7.01 -7.64 -16.01
CA LEU A 269 7.97 -6.84 -16.76
C LEU A 269 8.38 -7.53 -18.07
N ARG A 270 8.67 -8.84 -18.01
CA ARG A 270 9.10 -9.63 -19.15
C ARG A 270 7.99 -9.78 -20.20
N LYS A 271 6.76 -10.12 -19.79
CA LYS A 271 5.62 -10.25 -20.71
C LYS A 271 5.24 -8.92 -21.35
N GLY A 272 5.37 -7.81 -20.60
CA GLY A 272 5.12 -6.47 -21.11
C GLY A 272 6.23 -5.89 -21.99
N GLY A 273 7.40 -6.55 -22.08
CA GLY A 273 8.51 -6.09 -22.91
C GLY A 273 9.14 -4.77 -22.44
N TYR A 274 9.04 -4.49 -21.14
CA TYR A 274 9.54 -3.24 -20.52
C TYR A 274 11.07 -3.23 -20.39
N TYR A 275 11.66 -2.02 -20.43
CA TYR A 275 13.07 -1.82 -20.12
C TYR A 275 13.31 -1.91 -18.61
N VAL A 276 14.43 -2.53 -18.23
CA VAL A 276 14.80 -2.78 -16.83
C VAL A 276 16.21 -2.24 -16.55
N GLY A 277 16.37 -1.55 -15.44
CA GLY A 277 17.64 -1.00 -14.98
C GLY A 277 18.40 -1.93 -14.03
N TYR A 278 19.71 -1.82 -14.02
CA TYR A 278 20.60 -2.48 -13.04
C TYR A 278 21.87 -1.65 -12.82
N GLN A 279 22.60 -1.93 -11.74
CA GLN A 279 23.85 -1.23 -11.43
C GLN A 279 24.98 -1.60 -12.40
N THR A 280 25.71 -0.61 -12.92
CA THR A 280 26.89 -0.83 -13.76
C THR A 280 27.96 -1.65 -13.01
N GLY A 281 28.47 -2.71 -13.66
CA GLY A 281 29.48 -3.60 -13.08
C GLY A 281 28.95 -4.60 -12.04
N SER A 282 27.63 -4.69 -11.86
CA SER A 282 27.00 -5.64 -10.95
C SER A 282 26.72 -7.00 -11.62
N PHE A 283 26.83 -8.07 -10.83
CA PHE A 283 26.45 -9.43 -11.20
C PHE A 283 24.94 -9.56 -11.49
N VAL A 284 24.13 -8.58 -11.07
CA VAL A 284 22.68 -8.54 -11.32
C VAL A 284 22.38 -8.63 -12.81
N LYS A 285 23.25 -8.10 -13.69
CA LYS A 285 23.10 -8.26 -15.14
C LYS A 285 23.00 -9.73 -15.56
N ASP A 286 23.92 -10.55 -15.06
CA ASP A 286 24.00 -11.97 -15.40
C ASP A 286 22.80 -12.73 -14.82
N VAL A 287 22.32 -12.32 -13.64
CA VAL A 287 21.07 -12.85 -13.05
C VAL A 287 19.86 -12.51 -13.93
N LEU A 288 19.73 -11.26 -14.37
CA LEU A 288 18.62 -10.82 -15.23
C LEU A 288 18.61 -11.59 -16.57
N VAL A 289 19.78 -11.82 -17.17
CA VAL A 289 19.90 -12.53 -18.46
C VAL A 289 19.74 -14.03 -18.30
N HIS A 290 20.49 -14.68 -17.40
CA HIS A 290 20.55 -16.14 -17.31
C HIS A 290 19.47 -16.77 -16.43
N GLN A 291 19.09 -16.11 -15.33
CA GLN A 291 18.10 -16.65 -14.39
C GLN A 291 16.68 -16.19 -14.71
N PHE A 292 16.50 -14.91 -15.08
CA PHE A 292 15.18 -14.35 -15.41
C PHE A 292 14.89 -14.30 -16.91
N ASN A 293 15.86 -14.67 -17.75
CA ASN A 293 15.70 -14.81 -19.19
C ASN A 293 15.22 -13.52 -19.87
N PHE A 294 15.70 -12.36 -19.39
CA PHE A 294 15.49 -11.08 -20.04
C PHE A 294 16.34 -10.93 -21.29
N ASP A 295 15.79 -10.23 -22.27
CA ASP A 295 16.54 -9.80 -23.45
C ASP A 295 17.58 -8.75 -23.04
N SER A 296 18.85 -8.99 -23.40
CA SER A 296 19.96 -8.08 -23.11
C SER A 296 19.74 -6.67 -23.69
N HIS A 297 19.03 -6.52 -24.80
CA HIS A 297 18.72 -5.21 -25.38
C HIS A 297 17.72 -4.39 -24.54
N LYS A 298 16.97 -5.05 -23.66
CA LYS A 298 16.01 -4.40 -22.75
C LYS A 298 16.62 -4.00 -21.41
N LEU A 299 17.91 -4.30 -21.18
CA LEU A 299 18.61 -4.00 -19.95
C LEU A 299 19.43 -2.71 -20.08
N ARG A 300 19.36 -1.86 -19.06
CA ARG A 300 20.10 -0.58 -19.01
C ARG A 300 20.92 -0.49 -17.74
N ALA A 301 22.18 -0.12 -17.89
CA ALA A 301 23.11 0.03 -16.77
C ALA A 301 23.11 1.48 -16.28
N TYR A 302 23.13 1.65 -14.96
CA TYR A 302 23.17 2.96 -14.30
C TYR A 302 24.18 2.91 -13.15
N ASN A 303 24.85 4.04 -12.88
CA ASN A 303 25.94 4.08 -11.90
C ASN A 303 25.57 4.80 -10.60
N THR A 304 24.60 5.72 -10.63
CA THR A 304 24.28 6.61 -9.51
C THR A 304 22.81 6.51 -9.07
N SER A 305 22.55 6.87 -7.81
CA SER A 305 21.18 6.99 -7.26
C SER A 305 20.31 7.99 -8.05
N SER A 306 20.91 9.10 -8.52
CA SER A 306 20.20 10.09 -9.35
C SER A 306 19.81 9.53 -10.72
N GLU A 307 20.68 8.75 -11.37
CA GLU A 307 20.35 8.09 -12.64
C GLU A 307 19.20 7.09 -12.46
N TYR A 308 19.16 6.38 -11.33
CA TYR A 308 18.03 5.50 -11.01
C TYR A 308 16.72 6.30 -10.96
N HIS A 309 16.74 7.46 -10.31
CA HIS A 309 15.59 8.33 -10.18
C HIS A 309 15.10 8.84 -11.55
N ASP A 310 16.01 9.37 -12.36
CA ASP A 310 15.67 9.90 -13.69
C ASP A 310 15.14 8.81 -14.61
N ALA A 311 15.76 7.62 -14.59
CA ALA A 311 15.34 6.48 -15.40
C ALA A 311 13.95 5.97 -15.02
N LEU A 312 13.66 5.85 -13.72
CA LEU A 312 12.34 5.42 -13.24
C LEU A 312 11.26 6.49 -13.50
N LYS A 313 11.61 7.77 -13.41
CA LYS A 313 10.69 8.89 -13.66
C LYS A 313 10.31 9.02 -15.13
N MET A 314 11.25 8.80 -16.06
CA MET A 314 10.96 8.77 -17.50
C MET A 314 10.09 7.55 -17.88
N GLY A 315 10.21 6.46 -17.13
CA GLY A 315 9.50 5.21 -17.41
C GLY A 315 9.97 4.52 -18.69
N SER A 316 9.56 3.28 -18.89
CA SER A 316 10.00 2.48 -20.04
C SER A 316 9.54 3.03 -21.41
N GLU A 317 8.44 3.78 -21.45
CA GLU A 317 7.92 4.39 -22.69
C GLU A 317 8.66 5.68 -23.05
N GLY A 318 9.05 6.47 -22.05
CA GLY A 318 9.77 7.74 -22.22
C GLY A 318 11.28 7.59 -22.41
N GLY A 319 11.76 6.39 -22.72
CA GLY A 319 13.19 6.12 -22.87
C GLY A 319 13.95 5.97 -21.55
N GLY A 320 13.26 5.67 -20.44
CA GLY A 320 13.83 5.24 -19.15
C GLY A 320 13.64 3.74 -18.91
N VAL A 321 13.28 3.36 -17.68
CA VAL A 321 13.03 1.97 -17.26
C VAL A 321 11.75 1.87 -16.42
N ALA A 322 11.11 0.69 -16.45
CA ALA A 322 9.92 0.41 -15.63
C ALA A 322 10.27 -0.01 -14.19
N ALA A 323 11.45 -0.60 -14.02
CA ALA A 323 11.92 -1.12 -12.74
C ALA A 323 13.46 -1.16 -12.71
N ILE A 324 14.02 -1.16 -11.50
CA ILE A 324 15.46 -1.35 -11.26
C ILE A 324 15.67 -2.57 -10.39
N PHE A 325 16.62 -3.43 -10.76
CA PHE A 325 17.05 -4.55 -9.93
C PHE A 325 18.41 -4.24 -9.34
N ASP A 326 18.51 -4.36 -8.03
CA ASP A 326 19.77 -4.17 -7.33
C ASP A 326 19.77 -4.92 -5.99
N GLU A 327 20.94 -4.99 -5.38
CA GLU A 327 21.10 -5.53 -4.04
C GLU A 327 20.40 -4.65 -3.00
N LEU A 328 19.81 -5.29 -2.00
CA LEU A 328 18.98 -4.62 -1.00
C LEU A 328 19.68 -3.43 -0.32
N PRO A 329 20.98 -3.47 0.04
CA PRO A 329 21.64 -2.31 0.64
C PRO A 329 21.60 -1.06 -0.24
N TYR A 330 21.84 -1.17 -1.55
CA TYR A 330 21.78 -0.01 -2.47
C TYR A 330 20.36 0.54 -2.57
N LEU A 331 19.37 -0.34 -2.62
CA LEU A 331 17.96 0.06 -2.65
C LEU A 331 17.53 0.75 -1.35
N LYS A 332 18.07 0.36 -0.19
CA LYS A 332 17.84 1.06 1.09
C LYS A 332 18.36 2.50 1.03
N VAL A 333 19.56 2.71 0.47
CA VAL A 333 20.13 4.06 0.26
C VAL A 333 19.24 4.88 -0.68
N TYR A 334 18.80 4.29 -1.80
CA TYR A 334 17.92 4.96 -2.75
C TYR A 334 16.58 5.36 -2.12
N LEU A 335 15.94 4.47 -1.36
CA LEU A 335 14.66 4.74 -0.71
C LEU A 335 14.77 5.81 0.38
N ARG A 336 15.90 5.91 1.07
CA ARG A 336 16.16 7.01 2.00
C ARG A 336 16.15 8.37 1.29
N GLU A 337 16.63 8.41 0.04
CA GLU A 337 16.74 9.64 -0.75
C GLU A 337 15.44 9.99 -1.50
N TYR A 338 14.74 8.99 -2.04
CA TYR A 338 13.60 9.17 -2.96
C TYR A 338 12.31 8.41 -2.58
N GLY A 339 12.23 7.80 -1.40
CA GLY A 339 11.24 6.76 -1.04
C GLY A 339 9.76 7.11 -1.11
N SER A 340 9.38 8.39 -1.20
CA SER A 340 7.95 8.78 -1.23
C SER A 340 7.19 8.27 -2.46
N ASN A 341 7.87 8.03 -3.58
CA ASN A 341 7.25 7.62 -4.85
C ASN A 341 7.66 6.23 -5.32
N TYR A 342 8.44 5.48 -4.54
CA TYR A 342 9.00 4.21 -4.95
C TYR A 342 8.88 3.16 -3.86
N ILE A 343 8.75 1.89 -4.25
CA ILE A 343 8.58 0.78 -3.32
C ILE A 343 9.34 -0.45 -3.82
N LEU A 344 9.77 -1.31 -2.90
CA LEU A 344 10.33 -2.62 -3.22
C LEU A 344 9.20 -3.61 -3.52
N SER A 345 9.37 -4.38 -4.58
CA SER A 345 8.38 -5.35 -5.03
C SER A 345 9.03 -6.68 -5.44
N GLY A 346 8.20 -7.72 -5.57
CA GLY A 346 8.63 -9.07 -5.95
C GLY A 346 9.35 -9.84 -4.85
N PRO A 347 9.66 -11.13 -5.12
CA PRO A 347 10.39 -11.97 -4.19
C PRO A 347 11.83 -11.50 -4.02
N ARG A 348 12.41 -11.77 -2.86
CA ARG A 348 13.84 -11.55 -2.57
C ARG A 348 14.64 -12.67 -3.23
N TYR A 349 15.41 -12.34 -4.26
CA TYR A 349 16.26 -13.31 -4.95
C TYR A 349 17.56 -13.48 -4.16
N ARG A 350 17.81 -14.71 -3.68
CA ARG A 350 18.90 -15.01 -2.75
C ARG A 350 20.27 -14.76 -3.38
N ASN A 351 21.10 -13.97 -2.70
CA ASN A 351 22.56 -13.98 -2.85
C ASN A 351 23.17 -14.26 -1.46
N ALA A 352 24.47 -14.11 -1.26
CA ALA A 352 25.05 -14.26 0.08
C ALA A 352 25.21 -12.92 0.83
N GLY A 353 25.13 -11.76 0.16
CA GLY A 353 25.41 -10.44 0.74
C GLY A 353 26.88 -10.04 0.56
N PHE A 354 27.30 -8.99 1.27
CA PHE A 354 28.68 -8.50 1.23
C PHE A 354 29.56 -9.21 2.23
N GLY A 355 30.79 -9.53 1.83
CA GLY A 355 31.79 -10.15 2.68
C GLY A 355 33.19 -9.57 2.45
N PHE A 356 34.08 -9.70 3.42
CA PHE A 356 35.49 -9.39 3.22
C PHE A 356 36.16 -10.55 2.51
N ALA A 357 37.01 -10.25 1.52
CA ALA A 357 37.70 -11.27 0.76
C ALA A 357 39.16 -11.39 1.19
N PHE A 358 39.59 -12.61 1.47
CA PHE A 358 40.93 -12.99 1.85
C PHE A 358 41.57 -13.91 0.79
N PRO A 359 42.89 -14.09 0.83
CA PRO A 359 43.57 -15.11 0.05
C PRO A 359 42.91 -16.47 0.25
N PHE A 360 42.85 -17.24 -0.82
CA PHE A 360 42.38 -18.62 -0.76
C PHE A 360 43.16 -19.42 0.29
N ASN A 361 42.46 -20.18 1.13
CA ASN A 361 42.96 -20.88 2.33
C ASN A 361 43.54 -19.95 3.42
N SER A 362 42.95 -18.78 3.63
CA SER A 362 43.38 -17.86 4.69
C SER A 362 42.89 -18.31 6.07
N ASN A 363 43.82 -18.39 7.03
CA ASN A 363 43.49 -18.69 8.42
C ASN A 363 42.72 -17.56 9.13
N LEU A 364 42.71 -16.35 8.56
CA LEU A 364 42.04 -15.18 9.16
C LEU A 364 40.54 -15.17 8.90
N THR A 365 40.06 -15.86 7.86
CA THR A 365 38.66 -15.82 7.42
C THR A 365 37.71 -16.27 8.52
N ALA A 366 38.06 -17.32 9.26
CA ALA A 366 37.26 -17.85 10.36
C ALA A 366 37.18 -16.89 11.56
N ASP A 367 38.31 -16.25 11.92
CA ASP A 367 38.36 -15.29 13.03
C ASP A 367 37.57 -14.03 12.72
N PHE A 368 37.73 -13.48 11.50
CA PHE A 368 36.95 -12.35 11.03
C PHE A 368 35.45 -12.68 10.96
N SER A 369 35.09 -13.88 10.51
CA SER A 369 33.68 -14.32 10.46
C SER A 369 33.04 -14.37 11.85
N ARG A 370 33.76 -14.86 12.86
CA ARG A 370 33.26 -14.85 14.26
C ARG A 370 33.14 -13.43 14.81
N ALA A 371 34.10 -12.56 14.47
CA ALA A 371 34.05 -11.16 14.87
C ALA A 371 32.89 -10.40 14.18
N ILE A 372 32.59 -10.70 12.91
CA ILE A 372 31.40 -10.19 12.21
C ILE A 372 30.13 -10.58 12.95
N LEU A 373 29.96 -11.85 13.34
CA LEU A 373 28.79 -12.29 14.11
C LEU A 373 28.62 -11.50 15.41
N ASN A 374 29.70 -11.29 16.14
CA ASN A 374 29.69 -10.48 17.37
C ASN A 374 29.30 -9.01 17.08
N VAL A 375 29.74 -8.44 15.95
CA VAL A 375 29.33 -7.09 15.54
C VAL A 375 27.85 -7.06 15.17
N THR A 376 27.39 -7.99 14.32
CA THR A 376 26.00 -8.04 13.83
C THR A 376 24.98 -8.27 14.95
N GLU A 377 25.34 -9.02 15.99
CA GLU A 377 24.48 -9.27 17.15
C GLU A 377 24.51 -8.11 18.18
N SER A 378 25.42 -7.15 18.02
CA SER A 378 25.57 -6.01 18.93
C SER A 378 24.81 -4.76 18.46
N ASP A 379 24.51 -3.86 19.40
CA ASP A 379 23.88 -2.57 19.08
C ASP A 379 24.76 -1.68 18.18
N LEU A 380 26.07 -1.92 18.14
CA LEU A 380 26.99 -1.21 17.25
C LEU A 380 26.64 -1.41 15.76
N MET A 381 26.17 -2.61 15.36
CA MET A 381 25.74 -2.80 13.97
C MET A 381 24.51 -1.96 13.65
N LYS A 382 23.56 -1.87 14.59
CA LYS A 382 22.37 -1.03 14.42
C LYS A 382 22.76 0.45 14.29
N GLU A 383 23.69 0.93 15.12
CA GLU A 383 24.20 2.31 15.03
C GLU A 383 24.84 2.60 13.66
N ILE A 384 25.62 1.65 13.14
CA ILE A 384 26.23 1.76 11.80
C ILE A 384 25.15 1.72 10.71
N GLU A 385 24.21 0.79 10.77
CA GLU A 385 23.10 0.71 9.80
C GLU A 385 22.23 1.98 9.82
N GLU A 386 21.87 2.49 10.99
CA GLU A 386 21.08 3.72 11.12
C GLU A 386 21.82 4.94 10.56
N LYS A 387 23.15 5.02 10.76
CA LYS A 387 23.98 6.09 10.20
C LYS A 387 23.89 6.12 8.67
N TYR A 388 24.00 4.97 8.01
CA TYR A 388 24.09 4.89 6.54
C TYR A 388 22.74 4.70 5.83
N PHE A 389 21.83 3.91 6.39
CA PHE A 389 20.53 3.59 5.80
C PHE A 389 19.38 4.39 6.41
N GLY A 390 19.54 4.96 7.61
CA GLY A 390 18.44 5.59 8.36
C GLY A 390 17.71 4.57 9.23
N LYS A 391 16.69 5.03 9.97
CA LYS A 391 15.89 4.13 10.82
C LYS A 391 15.02 3.24 9.94
N ASN A 392 14.85 1.98 10.36
CA ASN A 392 14.06 0.99 9.61
C ASN A 392 12.59 1.43 9.39
N ASP A 393 12.06 2.32 10.23
CA ASP A 393 10.71 2.88 10.11
C ASP A 393 10.53 3.80 8.89
N ASP A 394 11.62 4.38 8.37
CA ASP A 394 11.59 5.28 7.20
C ASP A 394 11.72 4.53 5.86
N ILE A 395 12.24 3.30 5.87
CA ILE A 395 12.51 2.51 4.67
C ILE A 395 11.43 1.42 4.56
N GLY A 396 10.32 1.74 3.89
CA GLY A 396 9.16 0.85 3.69
C GLY A 396 9.45 -0.44 2.92
N GLY A 397 10.21 -1.37 3.50
CA GLY A 397 10.79 -2.51 2.77
C GLY A 397 11.19 -3.75 3.56
N GLU A 398 11.09 -3.80 4.89
CA GLU A 398 11.28 -5.04 5.66
C GLU A 398 10.16 -5.24 6.70
N GLU A 399 9.31 -6.23 6.42
CA GLU A 399 8.41 -7.08 7.26
C GLU A 399 7.91 -6.60 8.63
N THR A 400 7.90 -5.30 8.89
CA THR A 400 7.41 -4.72 10.12
C THR A 400 6.15 -3.96 9.78
N SER A 401 5.07 -4.35 10.45
CA SER A 401 3.79 -3.68 10.51
C SER A 401 3.94 -2.18 10.27
N THR A 402 3.35 -1.71 9.17
CA THR A 402 3.18 -0.30 8.83
C THR A 402 2.61 0.47 10.01
N GLU A 403 3.46 0.99 10.89
CA GLU A 403 3.16 2.19 11.65
C GLU A 403 3.40 3.36 10.71
N ILE A 404 2.31 3.70 10.00
CA ILE A 404 2.28 4.82 9.08
C ILE A 404 2.50 6.08 9.90
N SER A 405 3.64 6.73 9.66
CA SER A 405 3.89 8.11 10.08
C SER A 405 2.67 8.94 9.71
N SER A 406 2.08 9.56 10.72
CA SER A 406 0.81 10.28 10.71
C SER A 406 0.88 11.54 9.83
N ALA A 407 1.00 11.37 8.51
CA ALA A 407 0.69 12.38 7.54
C ALA A 407 -0.83 12.44 7.42
N THR A 408 -1.44 13.38 8.15
CA THR A 408 -2.81 13.88 8.02
C THR A 408 -3.66 13.21 6.94
N LEU A 409 -4.36 12.14 7.35
CA LEU A 409 -5.45 11.45 6.63
C LEU A 409 -6.66 12.38 6.45
N SER A 410 -6.46 13.52 5.81
CA SER A 410 -7.53 14.45 5.47
C SER A 410 -8.28 13.91 4.25
N LEU A 411 -9.55 13.58 4.48
CA LEU A 411 -10.49 13.26 3.42
C LEU A 411 -10.63 14.49 2.52
N ASN A 412 -10.29 14.35 1.24
CA ASN A 412 -10.33 15.46 0.31
C ASN A 412 -11.72 15.58 -0.33
N PHE A 413 -12.10 16.78 -0.77
CA PHE A 413 -13.36 17.03 -1.49
C PHE A 413 -13.55 16.08 -2.68
N HIS A 414 -12.45 15.77 -3.38
CA HIS A 414 -12.44 14.85 -4.51
C HIS A 414 -12.89 13.43 -4.14
N SER A 415 -12.76 12.99 -2.88
CA SER A 415 -13.19 11.67 -2.43
C SER A 415 -14.72 11.52 -2.40
N PHE A 416 -15.46 12.62 -2.23
CA PHE A 416 -16.92 12.63 -2.14
C PHE A 416 -17.60 13.29 -3.35
N ALA A 417 -16.82 13.73 -4.35
CA ALA A 417 -17.33 14.41 -5.53
C ALA A 417 -18.42 13.61 -6.28
N GLY A 418 -18.28 12.28 -6.39
CA GLY A 418 -19.30 11.43 -7.01
C GLY A 418 -20.63 11.42 -6.26
N LEU A 419 -20.61 11.40 -4.92
CA LEU A 419 -21.81 11.46 -4.08
C LEU A 419 -22.51 12.82 -4.20
N PHE A 420 -21.74 13.91 -4.23
CA PHE A 420 -22.30 15.25 -4.44
C PHE A 420 -22.97 15.39 -5.80
N LEU A 421 -22.37 14.83 -6.86
CA LEU A 421 -22.99 14.83 -8.20
C LEU A 421 -24.29 14.04 -8.24
N ILE A 422 -24.31 12.82 -7.68
CA ILE A 422 -25.53 11.99 -7.65
C ILE A 422 -26.66 12.71 -6.90
N THR A 423 -26.34 13.29 -5.74
CA THR A 423 -27.31 14.03 -4.92
C THR A 423 -27.82 15.27 -5.65
N GLY A 424 -26.93 16.03 -6.29
CA GLY A 424 -27.30 17.21 -7.06
C GLY A 424 -28.21 16.89 -8.25
N ILE A 425 -27.84 15.88 -9.06
CA ILE A 425 -28.63 15.43 -10.21
C ILE A 425 -29.99 14.91 -9.75
N SER A 426 -30.03 14.08 -8.70
CA SER A 426 -31.29 13.54 -8.16
C SER A 426 -32.22 14.65 -7.65
N THR A 427 -31.66 15.66 -6.99
CA THR A 427 -32.45 16.79 -6.46
C THR A 427 -33.00 17.65 -7.61
N LEU A 428 -32.20 17.91 -8.64
CA LEU A 428 -32.64 18.66 -9.81
C LEU A 428 -33.74 17.92 -10.58
N LEU A 429 -33.59 16.61 -10.80
CA LEU A 429 -34.62 15.77 -11.40
C LEU A 429 -35.92 15.77 -10.58
N ALA A 430 -35.82 15.66 -9.25
CA ALA A 430 -36.98 15.72 -8.38
C ALA A 430 -37.71 17.08 -8.46
N LEU A 431 -36.97 18.19 -8.54
CA LEU A 431 -37.54 19.53 -8.73
C LEU A 431 -38.26 19.66 -10.07
N LEU A 432 -37.65 19.19 -11.17
CA LEU A 432 -38.26 19.21 -12.51
C LEU A 432 -39.55 18.38 -12.56
N VAL A 433 -39.55 17.19 -11.94
CA VAL A 433 -40.76 16.35 -11.86
C VAL A 433 -41.82 17.02 -10.98
N SER A 434 -41.43 17.64 -9.86
CA SER A 434 -42.37 18.36 -9.00
C SER A 434 -43.03 19.53 -9.74
N GLU A 435 -42.26 20.38 -10.40
CA GLU A 435 -42.78 21.52 -11.14
C GLU A 435 -43.69 21.07 -12.29
N THR A 436 -43.30 20.06 -13.06
CA THR A 436 -44.14 19.52 -14.15
C THR A 436 -45.46 18.94 -13.63
N VAL A 437 -45.47 18.24 -12.49
CA VAL A 437 -46.70 17.73 -11.87
C VAL A 437 -47.57 18.86 -11.32
N ILE A 438 -46.97 19.89 -10.72
CA ILE A 438 -47.70 21.08 -10.22
C ILE A 438 -48.35 21.84 -11.37
N TRP A 439 -47.61 22.08 -12.46
CA TRP A 439 -48.13 22.71 -13.68
C TRP A 439 -49.25 21.89 -14.33
N GLN A 440 -49.09 20.57 -14.44
CA GLN A 440 -50.13 19.69 -14.96
C GLN A 440 -51.41 19.70 -14.11
N ARG A 441 -51.28 19.70 -12.78
CA ARG A 441 -52.44 19.82 -11.86
C ARG A 441 -53.12 21.19 -12.00
N ALA A 442 -52.35 22.28 -12.08
CA ALA A 442 -52.89 23.62 -12.27
C ALA A 442 -53.65 23.75 -13.61
N ILE A 443 -53.11 23.20 -14.70
CA ILE A 443 -53.76 23.17 -16.02
C ILE A 443 -55.08 22.36 -15.98
N LEU A 444 -55.10 21.22 -15.30
CA LEU A 444 -56.31 20.40 -15.12
C LEU A 444 -57.38 21.13 -14.31
N ILE A 445 -57.00 21.82 -13.23
CA ILE A 445 -57.92 22.62 -12.42
C ILE A 445 -58.45 23.82 -13.24
N ALA A 446 -57.59 24.50 -13.99
CA ALA A 446 -58.01 25.60 -14.88
C ALA A 446 -58.99 25.14 -15.96
N LYS A 447 -58.77 23.96 -16.57
CA LYS A 447 -59.71 23.35 -17.51
C LYS A 447 -61.05 23.01 -16.85
N ALA A 448 -61.03 22.46 -15.63
CA ALA A 448 -62.25 22.14 -14.88
C ALA A 448 -63.06 23.39 -14.51
N TYR A 449 -62.39 24.49 -14.14
CA TYR A 449 -63.03 25.78 -13.88
C TYR A 449 -63.62 26.41 -15.15
N SER A 450 -62.89 26.36 -16.28
CA SER A 450 -63.36 26.83 -17.58
C SER A 450 -64.63 26.08 -18.05
N GLN A 451 -64.67 24.76 -17.92
CA GLN A 451 -65.86 23.97 -18.26
C GLN A 451 -67.08 24.32 -17.38
N LYS A 452 -66.86 24.60 -16.10
CA LYS A 452 -67.94 24.95 -15.16
C LYS A 452 -68.54 26.34 -15.45
N PHE A 453 -67.73 27.26 -15.99
CA PHE A 453 -68.18 28.61 -16.35
C PHE A 453 -68.87 28.66 -17.71
N LEU A 454 -68.44 27.84 -18.67
CA LEU A 454 -69.04 27.77 -20.01
C LEU A 454 -70.41 27.08 -20.06
N PHE A 455 -70.78 26.29 -19.05
CA PHE A 455 -72.04 25.52 -19.00
C PHE A 455 -73.10 26.05 -18.00
N SER A 456 -72.91 27.21 -17.37
CA SER A 456 -73.97 27.84 -16.53
C SER A 456 -74.87 28.77 -17.35
N THR A 457 -76.02 28.27 -17.80
CA THR A 457 -77.12 29.08 -18.38
C THR A 457 -77.89 29.86 -17.30
N PRO A 458 -78.27 31.14 -17.52
CA PRO A 458 -79.13 31.91 -16.61
C PRO A 458 -80.62 31.56 -16.78
N PRO A 459 -81.48 31.77 -15.77
CA PRO A 459 -82.92 31.50 -15.89
C PRO A 459 -83.63 32.56 -16.76
N SER A 460 -84.54 32.12 -17.62
CA SER A 460 -85.32 32.95 -18.54
C SER A 460 -86.43 33.76 -17.85
N PRO A 461 -86.75 34.99 -18.31
CA PRO A 461 -87.83 35.81 -17.75
C PRO A 461 -89.22 35.39 -18.28
N GLN A 462 -90.21 35.25 -17.40
CA GLN A 462 -91.61 34.99 -17.78
C GLN A 462 -92.31 36.28 -18.26
N THR A 463 -93.05 36.12 -19.35
CA THR A 463 -93.76 37.15 -20.12
C THR A 463 -95.00 37.70 -19.39
N ARG A 464 -95.13 39.02 -19.37
CA ARG A 464 -96.30 39.82 -18.92
C ARG A 464 -97.45 39.67 -19.93
N VAL A 465 -98.64 39.27 -19.47
CA VAL A 465 -99.91 39.39 -20.22
C VAL A 465 -100.90 40.18 -19.36
N HIS A 466 -101.38 41.30 -19.90
CA HIS A 466 -102.50 42.08 -19.37
C HIS A 466 -103.83 41.43 -19.78
N PRO A 467 -104.89 41.54 -18.96
CA PRO A 467 -106.22 41.73 -19.51
C PRO A 467 -106.91 42.98 -18.97
N THR A 468 -107.79 43.47 -19.81
CA THR A 468 -108.69 44.61 -19.67
C THR A 468 -109.78 44.39 -18.63
N GLN A 469 -110.19 45.52 -18.08
CA GLN A 469 -111.21 45.76 -17.06
C GLN A 469 -112.63 45.51 -17.59
N ASP A 470 -113.46 44.84 -16.80
CA ASP A 470 -114.87 45.23 -16.68
C ASP A 470 -115.45 44.93 -15.29
N SER A 471 -116.30 45.86 -14.87
CA SER A 471 -117.13 45.97 -13.67
C SER A 471 -118.07 44.74 -13.46
N THR A 472 -118.57 44.36 -12.29
CA THR A 472 -119.36 45.12 -11.31
C THR A 472 -119.71 44.20 -10.10
N HIS A 473 -119.89 44.82 -8.93
CA HIS A 473 -120.85 44.48 -7.85
C HIS A 473 -120.67 43.24 -6.94
N GLY A 474 -120.70 43.52 -5.62
CA GLY A 474 -121.57 42.75 -4.71
C GLY A 474 -120.94 42.17 -3.44
N SER A 475 -120.75 43.03 -2.43
CA SER A 475 -121.12 42.88 -1.01
C SER A 475 -121.13 41.49 -0.34
N ILE A 476 -120.32 41.25 0.70
CA ILE A 476 -120.56 41.47 2.16
C ILE A 476 -120.83 40.14 2.92
N GLU A 477 -120.19 40.07 4.11
CA GLU A 477 -120.51 39.36 5.38
C GLU A 477 -119.62 38.15 5.73
N ALA A 478 -118.68 38.32 6.68
CA ALA A 478 -118.79 38.19 8.16
C ALA A 478 -118.94 36.72 8.58
N VAL A 479 -118.16 36.15 9.50
CA VAL A 479 -117.61 36.62 10.78
C VAL A 479 -116.19 36.09 10.99
#